data_AF-A0A5C9A9Z7-F1
#
_entry.id   AF-A0A5C9A9Z7-F1
#
_cell.length_a   1.000
_cell.length_b   1.000
_cell.length_c   1.000
_cell.angle_alpha   90.00
_cell.angle_beta   90.00
_cell.angle_gamma   90.00
#
_symmetry.space_group_name_H-M   'P 1'
#
loop_
_entity.id
_entity.type
_entity.pdbx_description
1 polymer ?
#
loop_
_entity_poly.entity_id
_entity_poly.type
_entity_poly.pdbx_seq_one_letter_code
_entity_poly.pdbx_strand_id
1 'polypeptide(L)'
;MAEMKNLKIEVVRYNPEVDTAPHSAFYEVPYDATTSLLDALGYIKDNLAPDLSYRWSCRMAICGSCGMIVNNVPKLACKTFL
;
A
#
# COMPACT_ATOMS: atom_id res chain seq x y z
N MET A 1 -10.99 -20.76 -9.53
CA MET A 1 -10.55 -20.15 -8.26
C MET A 1 -9.12 -19.69 -8.50
N ALA A 2 -8.88 -18.38 -8.60
CA ALA A 2 -7.54 -17.88 -8.88
C ALA A 2 -6.64 -18.23 -7.68
N GLU A 3 -5.47 -18.81 -7.95
CA GLU A 3 -4.47 -19.06 -6.91
C GLU A 3 -3.97 -17.70 -6.38
N MET A 4 -4.40 -17.32 -5.19
CA MET A 4 -3.88 -16.13 -4.50
C MET A 4 -2.46 -16.44 -4.03
N LYS A 5 -1.50 -15.67 -4.52
CA LYS A 5 -0.10 -15.73 -4.07
C LYS A 5 0.13 -14.67 -3.02
N ASN A 6 1.09 -14.86 -2.13
CA ASN A 6 1.48 -13.84 -1.17
C ASN A 6 2.66 -13.05 -1.73
N LEU A 7 2.59 -11.72 -1.68
CA LEU A 7 3.68 -10.82 -1.98
C LEU A 7 4.11 -10.10 -0.70
N LYS A 8 5.42 -10.02 -0.49
CA LYS A 8 6.01 -9.23 0.60
C LYS A 8 6.13 -7.77 0.16
N ILE A 9 5.41 -6.88 0.81
CA ILE A 9 5.40 -5.45 0.54
C ILE A 9 6.17 -4.73 1.66
N GLU A 10 7.13 -3.90 1.26
CA GLU A 10 7.83 -2.98 2.15
C GLU A 10 7.10 -1.63 2.18
N VAL A 11 6.79 -1.14 3.39
CA VAL A 11 6.15 0.15 3.62
C VAL A 11 7.00 0.94 4.61
N VAL A 12 7.40 2.15 4.22
CA VAL A 12 8.07 3.07 5.12
C VAL A 12 7.05 3.70 6.06
N ARG A 13 7.27 3.56 7.37
CA ARG A 13 6.40 4.03 8.44
C ARG A 13 7.09 5.10 9.26
N TYR A 14 6.27 6.02 9.75
CA TYR A 14 6.70 7.09 10.64
C TYR A 14 5.52 7.58 11.47
N ASN A 15 5.64 7.51 12.79
CA ASN A 15 4.74 8.11 13.75
C ASN A 15 5.46 9.26 14.47
N PRO A 16 5.07 10.54 14.26
CA PRO A 16 5.76 11.69 14.84
C PRO A 16 5.70 11.77 16.37
N GLU A 17 4.80 11.03 17.03
CA GLU A 17 4.68 11.03 18.49
C GLU A 17 5.61 10.03 19.18
N VAL A 18 6.07 9.00 18.44
CA VAL A 18 6.80 7.85 19.00
C VAL A 18 8.16 7.64 18.33
N ASP A 19 8.23 7.84 17.01
CA ASP A 19 9.40 7.51 16.22
C ASP A 19 10.36 8.69 16.10
N THR A 20 11.64 8.44 16.38
CA THR A 20 12.72 9.39 16.12
C THR A 20 13.13 9.45 14.64
N ALA A 21 12.85 8.40 13.86
CA ALA A 21 13.18 8.33 12.43
C ALA A 21 12.22 7.38 11.69
N PRO A 22 12.03 7.57 10.37
CA PRO A 22 11.26 6.62 9.55
C PRO A 22 11.89 5.22 9.56
N HIS A 23 11.06 4.19 9.57
CA HIS A 23 11.48 2.80 9.58
C HIS A 23 10.73 1.97 8.52
N SER A 24 11.37 0.91 8.02
CA SER A 24 10.73 -0.02 7.08
C SER A 24 9.95 -1.09 7.82
N ALA A 25 8.70 -1.31 7.44
CA ALA A 25 7.87 -2.42 7.88
C ALA A 25 7.53 -3.33 6.69
N PHE A 26 7.48 -4.64 6.92
CA PHE A 26 7.19 -5.62 5.89
C PHE A 26 5.88 -6.34 6.16
N TYR A 27 5.05 -6.47 5.14
CA TYR A 27 3.73 -7.09 5.23
C TYR A 27 3.55 -8.13 4.12
N GLU A 28 2.96 -9.28 4.46
CA GLU A 28 2.60 -10.29 3.47
C GLU A 28 1.14 -10.09 3.04
N VAL A 29 0.94 -9.82 1.76
CA VAL A 29 -0.38 -9.51 1.20
C VAL A 29 -0.74 -10.53 0.14
N PRO A 30 -1.92 -11.18 0.24
CA PRO A 30 -2.43 -12.01 -0.84
C PRO A 30 -2.79 -11.13 -2.04
N TYR A 31 -2.38 -11.53 -3.23
CA TYR A 31 -2.64 -10.79 -4.46
C TYR A 31 -3.01 -11.71 -5.62
N ASP A 32 -3.68 -11.11 -6.60
CA ASP A 32 -3.97 -11.65 -7.92
C ASP A 32 -3.67 -10.61 -9.01
N ALA A 33 -3.88 -10.97 -10.28
CA ALA A 33 -3.62 -10.11 -11.43
C ALA A 33 -4.49 -8.84 -11.51
N THR A 34 -5.53 -8.73 -10.67
CA THR A 34 -6.43 -7.58 -10.59
C THR A 34 -6.20 -6.72 -9.35
N THR A 35 -5.35 -7.17 -8.44
CA THR A 35 -5.06 -6.51 -7.18
C THR A 35 -4.20 -5.27 -7.43
N SER A 36 -4.76 -4.08 -7.14
CA SER A 36 -3.97 -2.85 -7.18
C SER A 36 -3.14 -2.67 -5.91
N LEU A 37 -2.11 -1.84 -5.97
CA LEU A 37 -1.34 -1.44 -4.79
C LEU A 37 -2.24 -0.75 -3.75
N LEU A 38 -3.28 -0.03 -4.19
CA LEU A 38 -4.25 0.56 -3.27
C LEU A 38 -5.08 -0.52 -2.56
N ASP A 39 -5.45 -1.60 -3.23
CA ASP A 39 -6.13 -2.75 -2.60
C ASP A 39 -5.21 -3.42 -1.59
N ALA A 40 -3.93 -3.60 -1.93
CA ALA A 40 -2.94 -4.18 -1.04
C ALA A 40 -2.73 -3.34 0.24
N LEU A 41 -2.65 -2.02 0.11
CA LEU A 41 -2.58 -1.12 1.27
C LEU A 41 -3.85 -1.17 2.13
N GLY A 42 -5.02 -1.34 1.50
CA GLY A 42 -6.28 -1.59 2.19
C GLY A 42 -6.24 -2.88 2.99
N TYR A 43 -5.80 -3.98 2.37
CA TYR A 43 -5.65 -5.26 3.06
C TYR A 43 -4.71 -5.17 4.26
N ILE A 44 -3.56 -4.50 4.10
CA ILE A 44 -2.62 -4.28 5.20
C ILE A 44 -3.31 -3.52 6.33
N LYS A 45 -4.01 -2.42 6.01
CA LYS A 45 -4.71 -1.62 7.02
C LYS A 45 -5.78 -2.43 7.74
N ASP A 46 -6.59 -3.19 7.02
CA ASP A 46 -7.75 -3.86 7.60
C ASP A 46 -7.37 -5.10 8.42
N ASN A 47 -6.28 -5.80 8.06
CA ASN A 47 -5.97 -7.12 8.63
C ASN A 47 -4.64 -7.18 9.41
N LEU A 48 -3.64 -6.36 9.07
CA LEU A 48 -2.28 -6.52 9.59
C LEU A 48 -1.82 -5.32 10.44
N ALA A 49 -2.19 -4.10 10.04
CA ALA A 49 -1.75 -2.86 10.64
C ALA A 49 -2.84 -1.77 10.56
N PRO A 50 -3.84 -1.79 11.47
CA PRO A 50 -4.93 -0.81 11.51
C PRO A 50 -4.48 0.65 11.64
N ASP A 51 -3.30 0.86 12.20
CA ASP A 51 -2.64 2.15 12.39
C ASP A 51 -1.95 2.69 11.11
N LEU A 52 -1.88 1.89 10.04
CA LEU A 52 -1.37 2.35 8.74
C LEU A 52 -2.22 3.50 8.21
N SER A 53 -1.56 4.59 7.81
CA SER A 53 -2.20 5.81 7.32
C SER A 53 -1.70 6.16 5.92
N TYR A 54 -2.64 6.33 4.99
CA TYR A 54 -2.37 6.74 3.61
C TYR A 54 -3.58 7.48 3.04
N ARG A 55 -3.38 8.29 1.99
CA ARG A 55 -4.45 9.05 1.33
C ARG A 55 -4.98 8.31 0.11
N TRP A 56 -6.30 8.31 -0.05
CA TRP A 56 -6.99 7.78 -1.22
C TRP A 56 -8.39 8.38 -1.34
N SER A 57 -9.00 8.28 -2.52
CA SER A 57 -10.37 8.73 -2.76
C SER A 57 -10.99 8.05 -4.00
N CYS A 58 -10.68 8.53 -5.21
CA CYS A 58 -11.46 8.20 -6.41
C CYS A 58 -11.35 6.75 -6.95
N ARG A 59 -10.29 6.01 -6.60
CA ARG A 59 -9.94 4.69 -7.17
C ARG A 59 -9.81 4.59 -8.71
N MET A 60 -9.99 5.66 -9.47
CA MET A 60 -10.00 5.67 -10.95
C MET A 60 -8.96 6.60 -11.56
N ALA A 61 -7.84 6.82 -10.87
CA ALA A 61 -6.69 7.62 -11.33
C ALA A 61 -6.98 9.09 -11.73
N ILE A 62 -8.05 9.70 -11.20
CA ILE A 62 -8.43 11.09 -11.54
C ILE A 62 -8.06 12.11 -10.46
N CYS A 63 -8.18 11.77 -9.16
CA CYS A 63 -7.98 12.72 -8.06
C CYS A 63 -6.52 12.95 -7.65
N GLY A 64 -5.60 12.06 -8.03
CA GLY A 64 -4.20 12.12 -7.59
C GLY A 64 -3.93 11.84 -6.10
N SER A 65 -4.95 11.63 -5.25
CA SER A 65 -4.77 11.52 -3.79
C SER A 65 -3.93 10.33 -3.32
N CYS A 66 -3.84 9.27 -4.11
CA CYS A 66 -3.04 8.07 -3.81
C CYS A 66 -1.67 8.06 -4.52
N GLY A 67 -1.13 9.24 -4.84
CA GLY A 67 0.23 9.38 -5.35
C GLY A 67 1.27 9.04 -4.27
N MET A 68 2.22 8.16 -4.61
CA MET A 68 3.31 7.74 -3.73
C MET A 68 4.52 7.27 -4.53
N ILE A 69 5.67 7.14 -3.86
CA ILE A 69 6.88 6.55 -4.46
C ILE A 69 6.78 5.03 -4.34
N VAL A 70 6.81 4.34 -5.47
CA VAL A 70 6.77 2.88 -5.56
C VAL A 70 8.02 2.44 -6.31
N ASN A 71 8.90 1.68 -5.65
CA ASN A 71 10.20 1.26 -6.21
C ASN A 71 11.00 2.46 -6.78
N ASN A 72 11.11 3.54 -6.01
CA ASN A 72 11.77 4.81 -6.39
C ASN A 72 11.16 5.57 -7.58
N VAL A 73 9.96 5.18 -8.04
CA VAL A 73 9.24 5.87 -9.12
C VAL A 73 7.92 6.44 -8.60
N PRO A 74 7.61 7.73 -8.87
CA PRO A 74 6.29 8.29 -8.55
C PRO A 74 5.19 7.58 -9.33
N LYS A 75 4.23 6.98 -8.63
CA LYS A 75 3.08 6.28 -9.22
C LYS A 75 1.80 6.59 -8.45
N LEU A 76 0.66 6.35 -9.09
CA LEU A 76 -0.65 6.32 -8.43
C LEU A 76 -0.94 4.90 -7.95
N ALA A 77 -1.19 4.71 -6.66
CA ALA A 77 -1.44 3.37 -6.12
C ALA A 77 -2.66 2.68 -6.75
N CYS A 78 -3.73 3.44 -7.04
CA CYS A 78 -4.92 2.90 -7.70
C CYS A 78 -4.73 2.49 -9.17
N LYS A 79 -3.60 2.87 -9.80
CA LYS A 79 -3.26 2.53 -11.19
C LYS A 79 -2.02 1.62 -11.27
N THR A 80 -1.53 1.15 -10.13
CA THR A 80 -0.37 0.27 -10.04
C THR A 80 -0.87 -1.09 -9.58
N PHE A 81 -0.51 -2.15 -10.29
CA PHE A 81 -0.93 -3.53 -10.00
C PHE A 81 0.28 -4.36 -9.57
N LEU A 82 0.02 -5.40 -8.78
CA LEU A 82 1.03 -6.31 -8.21
C LEU A 82 1.43 -7.45 -9.15
#